data_AF-A0A4S2CEH7-F1
#
_entry.id   AF-A0A4S2CEH7-F1
#
_cell.length_a   1.000
_cell.length_b   1.000
_cell.length_c   1.000
_cell.angle_alpha   90.00
_cell.angle_beta   90.00
_cell.angle_gamma   90.00
#
_symmetry.space_group_name_H-M   'P 1'
#
loop_
_entity.id
_entity.type
_entity.pdbx_description
1 polymer ?
#
loop_
_entity_poly.entity_id
_entity_poly.type
_entity_poly.pdbx_seq_one_letter_code
_entity_poly.pdbx_strand_id
1 'polypeptide(L)'
;MITLAEAQQITVESYNDLCYRNGGQVRGNDTISDIVNVGCHYLLSHYNDIVQTAYKDEVYNIVPQNYQYMAEAKVIAGAMKQWLPDLLTQQNIEGIASMIILNIGWSGMWDFLCNYFKQEHDRVI
;
A
#
# COMPACT_ATOMS: atom_id res chain seq x y z
N MET A 1 -12.15 -7.14 -6.96
CA MET A 1 -10.79 -7.44 -7.42
C MET A 1 -10.29 -6.28 -8.25
N ILE A 2 -9.16 -5.68 -7.87
CA ILE A 2 -8.53 -4.56 -8.58
C ILE A 2 -7.91 -5.04 -9.90
N THR A 3 -8.00 -4.23 -10.95
CA THR A 3 -7.28 -4.49 -12.22
C THR A 3 -5.85 -3.95 -12.16
N LEU A 4 -4.97 -4.48 -13.02
CA LEU A 4 -3.61 -3.94 -13.15
C LEU A 4 -3.61 -2.46 -13.57
N ALA A 5 -4.53 -2.04 -14.44
CA ALA A 5 -4.61 -0.66 -14.89
C ALA A 5 -5.01 0.30 -13.76
N GLU A 6 -6.00 -0.07 -12.94
CA GLU A 6 -6.38 0.70 -11.75
C GLU A 6 -5.23 0.75 -10.74
N ALA A 7 -4.57 -0.39 -10.49
CA ALA A 7 -3.42 -0.46 -9.60
C ALA A 7 -2.26 0.44 -10.08
N GLN A 8 -2.01 0.46 -11.39
CA GLN A 8 -1.02 1.35 -12.01
C GLN A 8 -1.40 2.81 -11.83
N GLN A 9 -2.67 3.15 -12.05
CA GLN A 9 -3.13 4.52 -11.89
C GLN A 9 -2.90 5.02 -10.46
N ILE A 10 -3.41 4.32 -9.44
CA ILE A 10 -3.31 4.80 -8.04
C ILE A 10 -1.86 4.86 -7.55
N THR A 11 -1.00 3.94 -7.98
CA THR A 11 0.41 3.92 -7.55
C THR A 11 1.24 4.98 -8.26
N VAL A 12 1.01 5.22 -9.55
CA VAL A 12 1.71 6.28 -10.31
C VAL A 12 1.29 7.66 -9.84
N GLU A 13 -0.01 7.88 -9.59
CA GLU A 13 -0.51 9.15 -9.05
C GLU A 13 0.12 9.45 -7.69
N SER A 14 0.19 8.46 -6.79
CA SER A 14 0.84 8.62 -5.48
C SER A 14 2.34 8.90 -5.63
N TYR A 15 3.03 8.11 -6.46
CA TYR A 15 4.48 8.28 -6.67
C TYR A 15 4.84 9.64 -7.26
N ASN A 16 4.04 10.15 -8.20
CA ASN A 16 4.26 11.47 -8.80
C ASN A 16 4.11 12.59 -7.78
N ASP A 17 3.10 12.54 -6.91
CA ASP A 17 2.90 13.52 -5.84
C ASP A 17 4.09 13.49 -4.86
N LEU A 18 4.51 12.30 -4.47
CA LEU A 18 5.67 12.10 -3.60
C LEU A 18 6.95 12.65 -4.25
N CYS A 19 7.16 12.42 -5.55
CA CYS A 19 8.30 12.96 -6.28
C CYS A 19 8.24 14.48 -6.36
N TYR A 20 7.08 15.06 -6.65
CA TYR A 20 6.90 16.51 -6.70
C TYR A 20 7.26 17.17 -5.36
N ARG A 21 6.82 16.57 -4.25
CA ARG A 21 7.09 17.05 -2.88
C ARG A 21 8.57 16.92 -2.48
N ASN A 22 9.27 15.93 -3.02
CA ASN A 22 10.67 15.65 -2.71
C ASN A 22 11.67 16.18 -3.75
N GLY A 23 11.26 17.09 -4.65
CA GLY A 23 12.16 17.74 -5.60
C GLY A 23 12.57 16.88 -6.81
N GLY A 24 11.77 15.86 -7.15
CA GLY A 24 11.81 15.15 -8.43
C GLY A 24 12.25 13.69 -8.37
N GLN A 25 12.93 13.24 -7.30
CA GLN A 25 13.29 11.83 -7.10
C GLN A 25 13.12 11.42 -5.64
N VAL A 26 12.66 10.18 -5.46
CA VAL A 26 12.38 9.57 -4.15
C VAL A 26 13.23 8.31 -3.99
N ARG A 27 13.73 8.05 -2.78
CA ARG A 27 14.59 6.88 -2.51
C ARG A 27 13.79 5.59 -2.57
N GLY A 28 14.45 4.48 -2.88
CA GLY A 28 13.78 3.18 -3.03
C GLY A 28 12.91 2.75 -1.83
N ASN A 29 13.36 3.01 -0.61
CA ASN A 29 12.58 2.67 0.60
C ASN A 29 11.32 3.54 0.74
N ASP A 30 11.41 4.83 0.44
CA ASP A 30 10.28 5.76 0.50
C ASP A 30 9.24 5.37 -0.56
N THR A 31 9.68 4.94 -1.75
CA THR A 31 8.81 4.38 -2.79
C THR A 31 8.11 3.08 -2.35
N ILE A 32 8.83 2.18 -1.68
CA ILE A 32 8.25 0.94 -1.13
C ILE A 32 7.19 1.27 -0.08
N SER A 33 7.50 2.19 0.84
CA SER A 33 6.55 2.65 1.87
C SER A 33 5.31 3.28 1.25
N ASP A 34 5.45 4.07 0.20
CA ASP A 34 4.33 4.67 -0.52
C ASP A 34 3.42 3.61 -1.16
N ILE A 35 4.00 2.64 -1.88
CA ILE A 35 3.24 1.52 -2.46
C ILE A 35 2.46 0.76 -1.38
N VAL A 36 3.08 0.51 -0.22
CA VAL A 36 2.41 -0.15 0.91
C VAL A 36 1.24 0.69 1.41
N ASN A 37 1.42 1.99 1.61
CA ASN A 37 0.38 2.88 2.11
C ASN A 37 -0.78 3.05 1.12
N VAL A 38 -0.49 3.17 -0.18
CA VAL A 38 -1.49 3.15 -1.26
C VAL A 38 -2.27 1.84 -1.25
N GLY A 39 -1.59 0.71 -1.12
CA GLY A 39 -2.25 -0.60 -1.04
C GLY A 39 -3.16 -0.73 0.18
N CYS A 40 -2.70 -0.25 1.34
CA CYS A 40 -3.51 -0.26 2.56
C CYS A 40 -4.74 0.63 2.41
N HIS A 41 -4.56 1.85 1.90
CA HIS A 41 -5.67 2.76 1.65
C HIS A 41 -6.69 2.18 0.67
N TYR A 42 -6.24 1.59 -0.44
CA TYR A 42 -7.14 0.96 -1.40
C TYR A 42 -7.97 -0.15 -0.74
N LEU A 43 -7.32 -1.09 -0.04
CA LEU A 43 -8.04 -2.22 0.57
C LEU A 43 -8.98 -1.77 1.68
N LEU A 44 -8.55 -0.86 2.56
CA LEU A 44 -9.40 -0.36 3.63
C LEU A 44 -10.56 0.50 3.11
N SER A 45 -10.38 1.28 2.05
CA SER A 45 -11.49 2.07 1.47
C SER A 45 -12.52 1.21 0.73
N HIS A 46 -12.10 0.10 0.13
CA HIS A 46 -12.98 -0.76 -0.68
C HIS A 46 -13.60 -1.93 0.09
N TYR A 47 -12.98 -2.37 1.19
CA TYR A 47 -13.36 -3.58 1.92
C TYR A 47 -13.44 -3.37 3.44
N ASN A 48 -13.61 -2.12 3.92
CA ASN A 48 -13.55 -1.75 5.34
C ASN A 48 -14.39 -2.64 6.26
N ASP A 49 -15.60 -3.00 5.81
CA ASP A 49 -16.58 -3.76 6.56
C ASP A 49 -16.18 -5.22 6.82
N ILE A 50 -15.21 -5.74 6.06
CA ILE A 50 -14.80 -7.15 6.09
C ILE A 50 -13.32 -7.36 6.40
N VAL A 51 -12.49 -6.32 6.36
CA VAL A 51 -11.09 -6.39 6.83
C VAL A 51 -11.08 -6.61 8.34
N GLN A 52 -10.36 -7.65 8.77
CA GLN A 52 -10.21 -7.95 10.19
C GLN A 52 -9.08 -7.10 10.75
N THR A 53 -9.34 -6.41 11.86
CA THR A 53 -8.36 -5.53 12.51
C THR A 53 -8.15 -5.89 13.98
N ALA A 54 -6.96 -5.62 14.49
CA ALA A 54 -6.61 -5.80 15.89
C ALA A 54 -5.65 -4.69 16.35
N TYR A 55 -5.47 -4.57 17.68
CA TYR A 55 -4.42 -3.74 18.24
C TYR A 55 -3.04 -4.28 17.87
N LYS A 56 -2.03 -3.40 17.90
CA LYS A 56 -0.66 -3.66 17.39
C LYS A 56 -0.08 -5.02 17.83
N ASP A 57 -0.26 -5.37 19.10
CA ASP A 57 0.34 -6.59 19.68
C ASP A 57 -0.39 -7.87 19.26
N GLU A 58 -1.58 -7.75 18.66
CA GLU A 58 -2.43 -8.86 18.25
C GLU A 58 -2.58 -8.97 16.72
N VAL A 59 -2.04 -8.01 15.95
CA VAL A 59 -2.18 -7.97 14.48
C VAL A 59 -1.77 -9.29 13.84
N TYR A 60 -0.66 -9.89 14.28
CA TYR A 60 -0.17 -11.16 13.73
C TYR A 60 -1.19 -12.32 13.86
N ASN A 61 -2.08 -12.27 14.84
CA ASN A 61 -3.11 -13.30 15.03
C ASN A 61 -4.23 -13.20 13.99
N ILE A 62 -4.48 -12.00 13.45
CA ILE A 62 -5.55 -11.75 12.48
C ILE A 62 -5.07 -11.69 11.03
N VAL A 63 -3.75 -11.60 10.78
CA VAL A 63 -3.16 -11.60 9.43
C VAL A 63 -3.68 -12.75 8.55
N PRO A 64 -3.77 -14.01 9.03
CA PRO A 64 -4.28 -15.11 8.20
C PRO A 64 -5.70 -14.88 7.67
N GLN A 65 -6.53 -14.12 8.38
CA GLN A 65 -7.92 -13.81 8.00
C GLN A 65 -7.97 -12.79 6.86
N ASN A 66 -6.93 -11.96 6.72
CA ASN A 66 -6.80 -10.97 5.65
C ASN A 66 -6.07 -11.51 4.40
N TYR A 67 -5.55 -12.74 4.41
CA TYR A 67 -4.87 -13.32 3.23
C TYR A 67 -5.77 -13.49 2.01
N GLN A 68 -7.09 -13.44 2.18
CA GLN A 68 -8.03 -13.37 1.06
C GLN A 68 -7.77 -12.18 0.12
N TYR A 69 -7.17 -11.08 0.60
CA TYR A 69 -6.81 -9.90 -0.21
C TYR A 69 -5.39 -9.94 -0.78
N MET A 70 -4.66 -11.05 -0.60
CA MET A 70 -3.27 -11.17 -1.05
C MET A 70 -3.13 -11.02 -2.58
N ALA A 71 -4.14 -11.46 -3.33
CA ALA A 71 -4.13 -11.32 -4.80
C ALA A 71 -4.14 -9.84 -5.19
N GLU A 72 -5.06 -9.05 -4.64
CA GLU A 72 -5.15 -7.60 -4.83
C GLU A 72 -3.87 -6.90 -4.36
N ALA A 73 -3.35 -7.27 -3.19
CA ALA A 73 -2.11 -6.70 -2.65
C ALA A 73 -0.91 -6.96 -3.59
N LYS A 74 -0.81 -8.15 -4.20
CA LYS A 74 0.23 -8.47 -5.19
C LYS A 74 0.09 -7.66 -6.48
N VAL A 75 -1.15 -7.42 -6.95
CA VAL A 75 -1.40 -6.58 -8.13
C VAL A 75 -0.95 -5.15 -7.86
N ILE A 76 -1.28 -4.58 -6.70
CA ILE A 76 -0.85 -3.23 -6.30
C ILE A 76 0.67 -3.15 -6.11
N ALA A 77 1.25 -4.10 -5.39
CA ALA A 77 2.70 -4.16 -5.15
C ALA A 77 3.52 -4.26 -6.45
N GLY A 78 2.98 -4.96 -7.46
CA GLY A 78 3.61 -5.13 -8.77
C GLY A 78 3.28 -4.05 -9.79
N ALA A 79 2.37 -3.12 -9.48
CA ALA A 79 1.82 -2.19 -10.46
C ALA A 79 2.91 -1.34 -11.14
N MET A 80 3.91 -0.90 -10.37
CA MET A 80 4.98 -0.04 -10.88
C MET A 80 6.17 -0.80 -11.50
N LYS A 81 6.12 -2.13 -11.62
CA LYS A 81 7.27 -2.96 -12.04
C LYS A 81 7.87 -2.55 -13.38
N GLN A 82 7.06 -2.07 -14.32
CA GLN A 82 7.57 -1.63 -15.63
C GLN A 82 8.42 -0.35 -15.56
N TRP A 83 8.20 0.50 -14.56
CA TRP A 83 8.96 1.75 -14.36
C TRP A 83 10.10 1.59 -13.36
N LEU A 84 9.98 0.67 -12.40
CA LEU A 84 10.97 0.42 -11.36
C LEU A 84 11.42 -1.06 -11.35
N PRO A 85 11.94 -1.60 -12.46
CA PRO A 85 12.19 -3.03 -12.62
C PRO A 85 13.25 -3.57 -11.66
N ASP A 86 14.23 -2.74 -11.29
CA ASP A 86 15.30 -3.13 -10.35
C ASP A 86 14.83 -3.16 -8.90
N LEU A 87 13.86 -2.31 -8.55
CA LEU A 87 13.28 -2.24 -7.20
C LEU A 87 12.21 -3.30 -6.98
N LEU A 88 11.37 -3.55 -7.99
CA LEU A 88 10.19 -4.41 -7.90
C LEU A 88 10.44 -5.79 -8.53
N THR A 89 11.43 -6.49 -8.00
CA THR A 89 11.63 -7.91 -8.30
C THR A 89 10.46 -8.75 -7.78
N GLN A 90 10.30 -9.98 -8.27
CA GLN A 90 9.21 -10.85 -7.80
C GLN A 90 9.25 -11.07 -6.29
N GLN A 91 10.45 -11.23 -5.71
CA GLN A 91 10.62 -11.41 -4.27
C GLN A 91 10.22 -10.14 -3.50
N ASN A 92 10.57 -8.95 -4.01
CA ASN A 92 10.17 -7.69 -3.39
C ASN A 92 8.65 -7.50 -3.44
N ILE A 93 8.00 -7.84 -4.55
CA ILE A 93 6.54 -7.74 -4.70
C ILE A 93 5.81 -8.59 -3.65
N GLU A 94 6.27 -9.82 -3.39
CA GLU A 94 5.67 -10.67 -2.37
C GLU A 94 5.88 -10.14 -0.94
N GLY A 95 7.06 -9.56 -0.67
CA GLY A 95 7.33 -8.87 0.59
C GLY A 95 6.42 -7.66 0.78
N ILE A 96 6.29 -6.81 -0.24
CA ILE A 96 5.44 -5.61 -0.22
C ILE A 96 3.96 -5.99 -0.04
N ALA A 97 3.48 -6.99 -0.77
CA ALA A 97 2.11 -7.48 -0.62
C ALA A 97 1.85 -8.00 0.80
N SER A 98 2.81 -8.73 1.39
CA SER A 98 2.72 -9.19 2.78
C SER A 98 2.70 -8.03 3.78
N MET A 99 3.47 -6.96 3.54
CA MET A 99 3.43 -5.74 4.35
C MET A 99 2.07 -5.03 4.26
N ILE A 100 1.46 -4.97 3.07
CA ILE A 100 0.11 -4.44 2.91
C ILE A 100 -0.87 -5.24 3.76
N ILE A 101 -0.88 -6.58 3.65
CA ILE A 101 -1.80 -7.43 4.41
C ILE A 101 -1.59 -7.32 5.93
N LEU A 102 -0.33 -7.22 6.36
CA LEU A 102 -0.01 -6.98 7.77
C LEU A 102 -0.59 -5.66 8.26
N ASN A 103 -0.34 -4.58 7.52
CA ASN A 103 -0.69 -3.22 7.95
C ASN A 103 -2.20 -2.95 7.92
N ILE A 104 -2.96 -3.49 6.96
CA ILE A 104 -4.44 -3.38 7.00
C ILE A 104 -5.05 -4.07 8.21
N GLY A 105 -4.32 -5.02 8.82
CA GLY A 105 -4.74 -5.68 10.05
C GLY A 105 -4.60 -4.84 11.31
N TRP A 106 -3.89 -3.71 11.25
CA TRP A 106 -3.74 -2.82 12.40
C TRP A 106 -4.92 -1.85 12.50
N SER A 107 -5.60 -1.82 13.65
CA SER A 107 -6.76 -0.96 13.89
C SER A 107 -6.45 0.55 13.78
N GLY A 108 -5.20 0.95 13.98
CA GLY A 108 -4.77 2.36 13.82
C GLY A 108 -4.35 2.72 12.40
N MET A 109 -4.44 1.80 11.44
CA MET A 109 -3.92 2.02 10.08
C MET A 109 -4.66 3.12 9.34
N TRP A 110 -5.99 3.22 9.48
CA TRP A 110 -6.76 4.27 8.80
C TRP A 110 -6.35 5.68 9.25
N ASP A 111 -6.25 5.91 10.56
CA ASP A 111 -5.81 7.20 11.12
C ASP A 111 -4.38 7.54 10.71
N PHE A 112 -3.50 6.54 10.64
CA PHE A 112 -2.15 6.71 10.11
C PHE A 112 -2.19 7.16 8.65
N LEU A 113 -3.02 6.52 7.81
CA LEU A 113 -3.13 6.85 6.39
C LEU A 113 -3.67 8.26 6.16
N CYS A 114 -4.69 8.69 6.89
CA CYS A 114 -5.21 10.07 6.79
C CYS A 114 -4.10 11.10 7.08
N ASN A 115 -3.24 10.84 8.08
CA ASN A 115 -2.10 11.71 8.36
C ASN A 115 -1.02 11.63 7.29
N TYR A 116 -0.68 10.42 6.83
CA TYR A 116 0.33 10.18 5.81
C TYR A 116 -0.01 10.89 4.49
N PHE A 117 -1.21 10.67 3.94
CA PHE A 117 -1.62 11.28 2.68
C PHE A 117 -1.74 12.81 2.76
N LYS A 118 -2.12 13.34 3.92
CA LYS A 118 -2.10 14.79 4.14
C LYS A 118 -0.68 15.37 4.14
N GLN A 119 0.27 14.69 4.79
CA GLN A 119 1.64 15.19 4.96
C GLN A 119 2.49 15.01 3.70
N GLU A 120 2.41 13.82 3.10
CA GLU A 120 3.29 13.42 1.99
C GLU A 120 2.69 13.73 0.62
N HIS A 121 1.36 13.80 0.51
CA HIS A 121 0.66 13.95 -0.78
C HIS A 121 -0.24 15.19 -0.86
N ASP A 122 -0.42 15.96 0.23
CA ASP A 122 -1.38 17.07 0.31
C ASP A 122 -2.83 16.65 -0.06
N ARG A 123 -3.17 15.39 0.22
CA ARG A 123 -4.48 14.79 -0.05
C ARG A 123 -5.25 14.56 1.24
N VAL A 124 -6.54 14.89 1.21
CA VAL A 124 -7.49 14.46 2.25
C VAL A 124 -8.22 13.24 1.72
N ILE A 125 -8.15 12.13 2.47
CA ILE A 125 -8.80 10.85 2.19
C ILE A 125 -9.71 10.45 3.34
#